data_AF-A0A9P0PAJ5-F1
#
_entry.id   AF-A0A9P0PAJ5-F1
#
_cell.length_a   1.000
_cell.length_b   1.000
_cell.length_c   1.000
_cell.angle_alpha   90.00
_cell.angle_beta   90.00
_cell.angle_gamma   90.00
#
_symmetry.space_group_name_H-M   'P 1'
#
loop_
_entity.id
_entity.type
_entity.pdbx_description
1 polymer ?
#
loop_
_entity_poly.entity_id
_entity_poly.type
_entity_poly.pdbx_seq_one_letter_code
_entity_poly.pdbx_strand_id
1 'polypeptide(L)'
;MIRKAHVGIGISGSEGNHATAAADYSIAQFRYLKRLLFIHGAWSYLRVSKLILYFFYKNLTFQLVQLWFTLSAEHSGNNMFERWSIGLYNVIFTASQPAVLGIFDRPCKAALMMDNPITYTYSQSGKLLNVASFMYWLFTSFSQSLMIYFLTIEIMKHDMLWLEPSHTNFHILPGCVAYTYLVIVVNLISGRLCDSWPFFIHFSIWTSVLGWFIYLTGYSYLEHIIGISMKMTDICWRLYTSVPFWMGMALVPLIALLPDFVAHILNHTMFCNVLDKVRLTEVGKQQVAGRKFLNSLYFFVVYGGERKLKLHESLDVNTIM
;
A
#
# COMPACT_ATOMS: atom_id res chain seq x y z
N MET A 1 2.79 -13.69 37.31
CA MET A 1 1.65 -13.08 36.60
C MET A 1 2.09 -12.44 35.28
N ILE A 2 2.94 -11.39 35.31
CA ILE A 2 3.35 -10.62 34.12
C ILE A 2 3.98 -11.51 33.03
N ARG A 3 4.96 -12.37 33.37
CA ARG A 3 5.57 -13.31 32.41
C ARG A 3 4.64 -14.42 31.87
N LYS A 4 3.49 -14.66 32.52
CA LYS A 4 2.50 -15.66 32.07
C LYS A 4 1.42 -15.06 31.17
N ALA A 5 1.32 -13.72 31.09
CA ALA A 5 0.36 -13.05 30.22
C ALA A 5 0.91 -12.95 28.79
N HIS A 6 0.02 -12.80 27.80
CA HIS A 6 0.42 -12.60 26.40
C HIS A 6 1.20 -11.30 26.18
N VAL A 7 0.91 -10.27 26.99
CA VAL A 7 1.64 -9.00 27.01
C VAL A 7 1.79 -8.59 28.47
N GLY A 8 3.03 -8.48 28.93
CA GLY A 8 3.38 -8.03 30.27
C GLY A 8 3.59 -6.52 30.32
N ILE A 9 2.86 -5.81 31.18
CA ILE A 9 3.02 -4.36 31.38
C ILE A 9 3.43 -4.11 32.83
N GLY A 10 4.60 -3.50 33.02
CA GLY A 10 5.14 -3.12 34.31
C GLY A 10 4.92 -1.64 34.59
N ILE A 11 4.64 -1.29 35.85
CA ILE A 11 4.55 0.10 36.29
C ILE A 11 5.84 0.47 37.02
N SER A 12 6.56 1.47 36.54
CA SER A 12 7.82 1.91 37.15
C SER A 12 7.53 2.69 38.43
N GLY A 13 8.10 2.24 39.54
CA GLY A 13 8.01 2.90 40.83
C GLY A 13 9.40 3.20 41.41
N SER A 14 9.45 4.00 42.46
CA SER A 14 10.68 4.33 43.18
C SER A 14 11.22 3.17 44.04
N GLU A 15 10.34 2.27 44.49
CA GLU A 15 10.66 1.26 45.51
C GLU A 15 10.99 -0.13 44.95
N GLY A 16 10.90 -0.33 43.62
CA GLY A 16 11.31 -1.60 43.02
C GLY A 16 10.98 -1.72 41.53
N ASN A 17 11.99 -2.04 40.73
CA ASN A 17 11.87 -2.17 39.26
C ASN A 17 11.92 -3.63 38.77
N HIS A 18 11.73 -4.61 39.66
CA HIS A 18 11.76 -6.03 39.26
C HIS A 18 10.61 -6.39 38.31
N ALA A 19 9.41 -5.83 38.54
CA ALA A 19 8.25 -6.06 37.69
C ALA A 19 8.38 -5.39 36.32
N THR A 20 8.97 -4.18 36.26
CA THR A 20 9.24 -3.44 35.02
C THR A 20 10.37 -4.06 34.21
N ALA A 21 11.44 -4.53 34.85
CA ALA A 21 12.53 -5.23 34.18
C ALA A 21 12.09 -6.58 33.60
N ALA A 22 11.02 -7.17 34.13
CA ALA A 22 10.45 -8.44 33.67
C ALA A 22 9.23 -8.29 32.75
N ALA A 23 8.88 -7.06 32.34
CA ALA A 23 7.72 -6.74 31.49
C ALA A 23 8.14 -6.39 30.06
N ASP A 24 7.22 -6.55 29.09
CA ASP A 24 7.45 -6.18 27.69
C ASP A 24 7.38 -4.66 27.50
N TYR A 25 6.47 -4.00 28.23
CA TYR A 25 6.34 -2.55 28.27
C TYR A 25 6.45 -2.04 29.70
N SER A 26 7.21 -0.95 29.89
CA SER A 26 7.30 -0.22 31.15
C SER A 26 6.61 1.14 31.01
N ILE A 27 5.63 1.41 31.88
CA ILE A 27 4.91 2.68 31.95
C ILE A 27 5.10 3.31 33.33
N ALA A 28 5.14 4.65 33.41
CA ALA A 28 5.31 5.31 34.71
C ALA A 28 4.03 5.30 35.59
N GLN A 29 2.85 5.34 34.96
CA GLN A 29 1.57 5.47 35.66
C GLN A 29 0.48 4.69 34.91
N PHE A 30 -0.47 4.11 35.66
CA PHE A 30 -1.55 3.30 35.09
C PHE A 30 -2.41 4.07 34.06
N ARG A 31 -2.58 5.39 34.20
CA ARG A 31 -3.31 6.22 33.22
C ARG A 31 -2.77 6.15 31.79
N TYR A 32 -1.47 5.85 31.62
CA TYR A 32 -0.86 5.71 30.29
C TYR A 32 -1.25 4.41 29.59
N LEU A 33 -1.74 3.41 30.33
CA LEU A 33 -2.27 2.17 29.75
C LEU A 33 -3.41 2.44 28.77
N LYS A 34 -4.28 3.43 29.07
CA LYS A 34 -5.38 3.83 28.18
C LYS A 34 -4.85 4.21 26.79
N ARG A 35 -3.83 5.06 26.73
CA ARG A 35 -3.22 5.51 25.46
C ARG A 35 -2.43 4.40 24.76
N LEU A 36 -1.68 3.61 25.54
CA LEU A 36 -0.91 2.48 25.01
C LEU A 36 -1.81 1.46 24.32
N LEU A 37 -2.92 1.06 24.95
CA LEU A 37 -3.81 0.05 24.42
C LEU A 37 -4.68 0.58 23.27
N PHE A 38 -5.43 1.66 23.51
CA PHE A 38 -6.47 2.12 22.57
C PHE A 38 -5.90 2.80 21.32
N ILE A 39 -4.69 3.39 21.39
CA ILE A 39 -4.05 4.01 20.24
C ILE A 39 -2.97 3.10 19.68
N HIS A 40 -1.91 2.85 20.45
CA HIS A 40 -0.74 2.15 19.93
C HIS A 40 -1.02 0.68 19.65
N GLY A 41 -1.75 -0.01 20.54
CA GLY A 41 -2.19 -1.39 20.33
C GLY A 41 -3.09 -1.54 19.11
N ALA A 42 -4.11 -0.69 18.99
CA ALA A 42 -5.02 -0.70 17.84
C ALA A 42 -4.30 -0.43 16.51
N TRP A 43 -3.43 0.59 16.47
CA TRP A 43 -2.66 0.93 15.27
C TRP A 43 -1.67 -0.19 14.91
N SER A 44 -0.97 -0.75 15.90
CA SER A 44 -0.04 -1.84 15.67
C SER A 44 -0.73 -3.06 15.06
N TYR A 45 -1.88 -3.46 15.61
CA TYR A 45 -2.66 -4.58 15.06
C TYR A 45 -3.08 -4.33 13.61
N LEU A 46 -3.64 -3.15 13.31
CA LEU A 46 -4.13 -2.83 11.96
C LEU A 46 -2.99 -2.77 10.93
N ARG A 47 -1.87 -2.12 11.28
CA ARG A 47 -0.69 -2.00 10.41
C ARG A 47 -0.06 -3.35 10.13
N VAL A 48 0.20 -4.14 11.17
CA VAL A 48 0.83 -5.46 11.03
C VAL A 48 -0.07 -6.40 10.24
N SER A 49 -1.39 -6.38 10.48
CA SER A 49 -2.32 -7.22 9.72
C SER A 49 -2.30 -6.90 8.22
N LYS A 50 -2.39 -5.62 7.86
CA LYS A 50 -2.31 -5.19 6.46
C LYS A 50 -0.94 -5.47 5.84
N LEU A 51 0.14 -5.28 6.60
CA LEU A 51 1.51 -5.59 6.16
C LEU A 51 1.63 -7.07 5.79
N ILE A 52 1.17 -7.96 6.66
CA ILE A 52 1.23 -9.41 6.41
C ILE A 52 0.43 -9.78 5.16
N LEU A 53 -0.80 -9.30 5.05
CA LEU A 53 -1.65 -9.59 3.88
C LEU A 53 -1.03 -9.06 2.58
N TYR A 54 -0.51 -7.83 2.59
CA TYR A 54 0.19 -7.25 1.46
C TYR A 54 1.46 -8.03 1.08
N PHE A 55 2.23 -8.48 2.08
CA PHE A 55 3.44 -9.25 1.86
C PHE A 55 3.14 -10.60 1.19
N PHE A 56 2.08 -11.29 1.61
CA PHE A 56 1.65 -12.51 0.92
C PHE A 56 1.17 -12.22 -0.49
N TYR A 57 0.29 -11.21 -0.65
CA TYR A 57 -0.26 -10.83 -1.95
C TYR A 57 0.84 -10.48 -2.97
N LYS A 58 1.83 -9.65 -2.60
CA LYS A 58 2.88 -9.20 -3.54
C LYS A 58 3.78 -10.32 -4.01
N ASN A 59 4.11 -11.25 -3.12
CA ASN A 59 4.99 -12.38 -3.41
C ASN A 59 4.25 -13.45 -4.22
N LEU A 60 3.00 -13.71 -3.86
CA LEU A 60 2.17 -14.68 -4.57
C LEU A 60 1.85 -14.21 -5.99
N THR A 61 1.46 -12.94 -6.17
CA THR A 61 1.19 -12.37 -7.50
C THR A 61 2.43 -12.48 -8.40
N PHE A 62 3.62 -12.16 -7.87
CA PHE A 62 4.89 -12.30 -8.59
C PHE A 62 5.14 -13.76 -9.03
N GLN A 63 5.01 -14.71 -8.10
CA GLN A 63 5.25 -16.13 -8.40
C GLN A 63 4.22 -16.70 -9.37
N LEU A 64 2.96 -16.28 -9.26
CA LEU A 64 1.89 -16.75 -10.14
C LEU A 64 2.07 -16.24 -11.57
N VAL A 65 2.52 -15.00 -11.79
CA VAL A 65 2.86 -14.50 -13.13
C VAL A 65 3.91 -15.41 -13.80
N GLN A 66 4.95 -15.81 -13.04
CA GLN A 66 5.96 -16.74 -13.54
C GLN A 66 5.39 -18.15 -13.75
N LEU A 67 4.46 -18.61 -12.91
CA LEU A 67 3.76 -19.88 -13.09
C LEU A 67 2.97 -19.90 -14.42
N TRP A 68 2.24 -18.83 -14.74
CA TRP A 68 1.46 -18.73 -15.98
C TRP A 68 2.34 -18.81 -17.23
N PHE A 69 3.53 -18.20 -17.16
CA PHE A 69 4.56 -18.36 -18.19
C PHE A 69 5.04 -19.80 -18.32
N THR A 70 5.43 -20.43 -17.21
CA THR A 70 5.90 -21.83 -17.22
C THR A 70 4.86 -22.77 -17.82
N LEU A 71 3.57 -22.57 -17.52
CA LEU A 71 2.47 -23.34 -18.09
C LEU A 71 2.33 -23.13 -19.61
N SER A 72 2.52 -21.89 -20.08
CA SER A 72 2.44 -21.55 -21.51
C SER A 72 3.69 -21.99 -22.29
N ALA A 73 4.84 -22.09 -21.63
CA ALA A 73 6.12 -22.49 -22.20
C ALA A 73 6.40 -24.00 -22.04
N GLU A 74 5.34 -24.81 -22.01
CA GLU A 74 5.38 -26.28 -21.95
C GLU A 74 6.24 -26.85 -20.80
N HIS A 75 6.29 -26.14 -19.68
CA HIS A 75 7.12 -26.51 -18.52
C HIS A 75 8.62 -26.64 -18.83
N SER A 76 9.12 -25.90 -19.83
CA SER A 76 10.54 -25.91 -20.25
C SER A 76 11.55 -25.48 -19.17
N GLY A 77 11.09 -25.01 -18.00
CA GLY A 77 11.95 -24.58 -16.90
C GLY A 77 12.61 -23.22 -17.11
N ASN A 78 12.28 -22.52 -18.20
CA ASN A 78 12.76 -21.18 -18.46
C ASN A 78 12.08 -20.16 -17.55
N ASN A 79 12.84 -19.17 -17.08
CA ASN A 79 12.29 -18.07 -16.31
C ASN A 79 11.82 -16.94 -17.25
N MET A 80 10.62 -16.43 -17.01
CA MET A 80 10.11 -15.26 -17.75
C MET A 80 10.92 -14.01 -17.42
N PHE A 81 11.26 -13.85 -16.14
CA PHE A 81 12.03 -12.71 -15.65
C PHE A 81 13.52 -13.05 -15.65
N GLU A 82 14.33 -12.02 -15.88
CA GLU A 82 15.78 -12.13 -15.77
C GLU A 82 16.20 -12.31 -14.30
N ARG A 83 17.32 -13.02 -14.09
CA ARG A 83 17.79 -13.52 -12.81
C ARG A 83 18.00 -12.44 -11.75
N TRP A 84 18.64 -11.32 -12.09
CA TRP A 84 18.83 -10.20 -11.17
C TRP A 84 17.50 -9.51 -10.86
N SER A 85 16.65 -9.35 -11.88
CA SER A 85 15.32 -8.76 -11.73
C SER A 85 14.45 -9.55 -10.74
N ILE A 86 14.56 -10.88 -10.73
CA ILE A 86 13.92 -11.75 -9.72
C ILE A 86 14.45 -11.42 -8.31
N GLY A 87 15.77 -11.38 -8.14
CA GLY A 87 16.40 -11.11 -6.84
C GLY A 87 16.10 -9.71 -6.28
N LEU A 88 16.01 -8.71 -7.16
CA LEU A 88 15.78 -7.31 -6.77
C LEU A 88 14.31 -6.99 -6.49
N TYR A 89 13.37 -7.83 -6.93
CA TYR A 89 11.92 -7.60 -6.72
C TYR A 89 11.57 -7.33 -5.26
N ASN A 90 12.03 -8.20 -4.36
CA ASN A 90 11.72 -8.11 -2.93
C ASN A 90 12.63 -7.15 -2.16
N VAL A 91 13.79 -6.80 -2.71
CA VAL A 91 14.84 -6.05 -1.99
C VAL A 91 14.80 -4.56 -2.33
N ILE A 92 14.61 -4.21 -3.60
CA ILE A 92 14.64 -2.83 -4.07
C ILE A 92 13.24 -2.36 -4.44
N PHE A 93 12.56 -3.11 -5.32
CA PHE A 93 11.33 -2.59 -5.92
C PHE A 93 10.13 -2.73 -4.98
N THR A 94 10.04 -3.75 -4.13
CA THR A 94 8.85 -3.97 -3.28
C THR A 94 9.14 -4.07 -1.77
N ALA A 95 10.31 -3.60 -1.33
CA ALA A 95 10.71 -3.66 0.08
C ALA A 95 10.17 -2.50 0.94
N SER A 96 10.04 -1.30 0.34
CA SER A 96 9.71 -0.09 1.09
C SER A 96 8.23 -0.01 1.47
N GLN A 97 7.33 -0.55 0.66
CA GLN A 97 5.88 -0.47 0.83
C GLN A 97 5.41 -1.22 2.09
N PRO A 98 5.82 -2.48 2.35
CA PRO A 98 5.49 -3.14 3.61
C PRO A 98 6.01 -2.36 4.83
N ALA A 99 7.22 -1.81 4.76
CA ALA A 99 7.81 -1.04 5.85
C ALA A 99 7.02 0.25 6.12
N VAL A 100 6.71 1.01 5.08
CA VAL A 100 5.98 2.27 5.24
C VAL A 100 4.55 2.03 5.71
N LEU A 101 3.89 1.01 5.19
CA LEU A 101 2.54 0.63 5.62
C LEU A 101 2.54 0.13 7.09
N GLY A 102 3.58 -0.60 7.50
CA GLY A 102 3.76 -1.07 8.88
C GLY A 102 4.05 0.03 9.91
N ILE A 103 4.65 1.14 9.49
CA ILE A 103 5.16 2.19 10.41
C ILE A 103 4.30 3.45 10.38
N PHE A 104 3.96 3.93 9.18
CA PHE A 104 3.41 5.27 8.97
C PHE A 104 1.90 5.31 8.73
N ASP A 105 1.25 4.19 8.41
CA ASP A 105 -0.20 4.18 8.17
C ASP A 105 -0.97 4.55 9.45
N ARG A 106 -1.91 5.48 9.36
CA ARG A 106 -2.71 5.96 10.49
C ARG A 106 -4.20 5.84 10.15
N PRO A 107 -4.91 4.89 10.78
CA PRO A 107 -6.31 4.68 10.47
C PRO A 107 -7.20 5.88 10.84
N CYS A 108 -6.98 6.48 12.00
CA CYS A 108 -7.73 7.65 12.49
C CYS A 108 -6.80 8.53 13.33
N LYS A 109 -7.17 9.80 13.58
CA LYS A 109 -6.46 10.62 14.56
C LYS A 109 -6.51 10.03 15.97
N ALA A 110 -5.38 10.11 16.68
CA ALA A 110 -5.22 9.58 18.03
C ALA A 110 -6.24 10.14 19.04
N ALA A 111 -6.53 11.45 18.98
CA ALA A 111 -7.52 12.09 19.85
C ALA A 111 -8.92 11.49 19.65
N LEU A 112 -9.33 11.30 18.39
CA LEU A 112 -10.65 10.79 18.06
C LEU A 112 -10.85 9.33 18.51
N MET A 113 -9.80 8.51 18.44
CA MET A 113 -9.84 7.14 18.96
C MET A 113 -9.91 7.10 20.50
N MET A 114 -9.28 8.06 21.19
CA MET A 114 -9.36 8.17 22.65
C MET A 114 -10.73 8.64 23.13
N ASP A 115 -11.40 9.48 22.34
CA ASP A 115 -12.77 9.95 22.60
C ASP A 115 -13.79 8.84 22.31
N ASN A 116 -13.49 7.94 21.36
CA ASN A 116 -14.37 6.84 20.94
C ASN A 116 -13.71 5.46 21.19
N PRO A 117 -13.63 4.99 22.46
CA PRO A 117 -12.96 3.72 22.79
C PRO A 117 -13.63 2.50 22.16
N ILE A 118 -14.89 2.61 21.73
CA ILE A 118 -15.64 1.57 21.02
C ILE A 118 -14.91 1.16 19.72
N THR A 119 -14.10 2.05 19.11
CA THR A 119 -13.29 1.72 17.92
C THR A 119 -12.31 0.58 18.14
N TYR A 120 -11.91 0.32 19.38
CA TYR A 120 -11.00 -0.77 19.74
C TYR A 120 -11.61 -2.17 19.53
N THR A 121 -12.94 -2.28 19.61
CA THR A 121 -13.66 -3.54 19.35
C THR A 121 -13.37 -4.09 17.96
N TYR A 122 -13.11 -3.19 16.99
CA TYR A 122 -12.71 -3.58 15.64
C TYR A 122 -11.38 -4.34 15.63
N SER A 123 -10.37 -3.82 16.33
CA SER A 123 -9.07 -4.49 16.48
C SER A 123 -9.16 -5.78 17.29
N GLN A 124 -9.98 -5.81 18.35
CA GLN A 124 -10.19 -7.02 19.16
C GLN A 124 -10.91 -8.14 18.41
N SER A 125 -11.75 -7.80 17.43
CA SER A 125 -12.53 -8.80 16.69
C SER A 125 -11.67 -9.76 15.85
N GLY A 126 -10.40 -9.45 15.63
CA GLY A 126 -9.48 -10.31 14.88
C GLY A 126 -9.82 -10.43 13.38
N LYS A 127 -10.81 -9.69 12.88
CA LYS A 127 -11.37 -9.90 11.54
C LYS A 127 -10.42 -9.54 10.40
N LEU A 128 -9.43 -8.67 10.63
CA LEU A 128 -8.47 -8.29 9.59
C LEU A 128 -7.56 -9.44 9.19
N LEU A 129 -7.09 -10.22 10.17
CA LEU A 129 -6.16 -11.32 9.94
C LEU A 129 -6.85 -12.64 10.27
N ASN A 130 -7.80 -13.01 9.42
CA ASN A 130 -8.47 -14.30 9.48
C ASN A 130 -8.28 -15.07 8.16
N VAL A 131 -8.64 -16.36 8.17
CA VAL A 131 -8.53 -17.23 6.99
C VAL A 131 -9.33 -16.67 5.81
N ALA A 132 -10.53 -16.11 6.04
CA ALA A 132 -11.35 -15.53 4.98
C ALA A 132 -10.67 -14.34 4.28
N SER A 133 -10.06 -13.43 5.05
CA SER A 133 -9.30 -12.28 4.51
C SER A 133 -8.07 -12.76 3.76
N PHE A 134 -7.36 -13.76 4.29
CA PHE A 134 -6.23 -14.37 3.58
C PHE A 134 -6.67 -14.99 2.25
N MET A 135 -7.80 -15.72 2.22
CA MET A 135 -8.37 -16.28 1.00
C MET A 135 -8.77 -15.19 0.00
N TYR A 136 -9.37 -14.09 0.45
CA TYR A 136 -9.66 -12.94 -0.42
C TYR A 136 -8.39 -12.41 -1.13
N TRP A 137 -7.29 -12.23 -0.38
CA TRP A 137 -6.02 -11.79 -0.94
C TRP A 137 -5.38 -12.84 -1.85
N LEU A 138 -5.58 -14.13 -1.56
CA LEU A 138 -5.17 -15.24 -2.43
C LEU A 138 -5.87 -15.16 -3.80
N PHE A 139 -7.20 -15.05 -3.80
CA PHE A 139 -8.00 -14.91 -5.03
C PHE A 139 -7.68 -13.63 -5.79
N THR A 140 -7.43 -12.52 -5.09
CA THR A 140 -7.02 -11.26 -5.70
C THR A 140 -5.64 -11.37 -6.37
N SER A 141 -4.69 -12.07 -5.72
CA SER A 141 -3.37 -12.34 -6.32
C SER A 141 -3.48 -13.21 -7.57
N PHE A 142 -4.34 -14.23 -7.50
CA PHE A 142 -4.61 -15.12 -8.62
C PHE A 142 -5.24 -14.38 -9.81
N SER A 143 -6.30 -13.62 -9.58
CA SER A 143 -6.95 -12.87 -10.66
C SER A 143 -6.02 -11.82 -11.28
N GLN A 144 -5.31 -11.06 -10.46
CA GLN A 144 -4.43 -10.01 -10.96
C GLN A 144 -3.19 -10.56 -11.69
N SER A 145 -2.57 -11.63 -11.18
CA SER A 145 -1.46 -12.28 -11.89
C SER A 145 -1.90 -12.84 -13.25
N LEU A 146 -3.09 -13.44 -13.31
CA LEU A 146 -3.69 -13.93 -14.54
C LEU A 146 -3.89 -12.79 -15.55
N MET A 147 -4.52 -11.69 -15.10
CA MET A 147 -4.76 -10.52 -15.95
C MET A 147 -3.46 -9.89 -16.44
N ILE A 148 -2.47 -9.69 -15.56
CA ILE A 148 -1.17 -9.12 -15.94
C ILE A 148 -0.50 -9.98 -17.01
N TYR A 149 -0.45 -11.30 -16.80
CA TYR A 149 0.20 -12.21 -17.74
C TYR A 149 -0.51 -12.24 -19.09
N PHE A 150 -1.80 -12.58 -19.11
CA PHE A 150 -2.54 -12.75 -20.36
C PHE A 150 -2.65 -11.44 -21.15
N LEU A 151 -2.93 -10.31 -20.48
CA LEU A 151 -2.96 -9.01 -21.16
C LEU A 151 -1.59 -8.64 -21.75
N THR A 152 -0.50 -8.96 -21.06
CA THR A 152 0.85 -8.73 -21.61
C THR A 152 1.07 -9.54 -22.88
N ILE A 153 0.73 -10.84 -22.85
CA ILE A 153 0.89 -11.70 -24.03
C ILE A 153 0.01 -11.21 -25.19
N GLU A 154 -1.26 -10.86 -24.95
CA GLU A 154 -2.15 -10.33 -26.01
C GLU A 154 -1.59 -9.05 -26.65
N ILE A 155 -1.07 -8.10 -25.86
CA ILE A 155 -0.46 -6.87 -26.38
C ILE A 155 0.78 -7.18 -27.23
N MET A 156 1.48 -8.28 -26.93
CA MET A 156 2.72 -8.67 -27.59
C MET A 156 2.56 -9.60 -28.79
N LYS A 157 1.37 -10.16 -29.03
CA LYS A 157 1.13 -11.04 -30.20
C LYS A 157 1.25 -10.34 -31.55
N HIS A 158 1.05 -9.03 -31.60
CA HIS A 158 1.09 -8.27 -32.85
C HIS A 158 2.49 -7.74 -33.12
N ASP A 159 3.36 -8.58 -33.72
CA ASP A 159 4.77 -8.28 -34.02
C ASP A 159 4.98 -6.97 -34.80
N MET A 160 4.03 -6.59 -35.65
CA MET A 160 4.05 -5.34 -36.43
C MET A 160 4.07 -4.05 -35.60
N LEU A 161 3.74 -4.12 -34.30
CA LEU A 161 3.78 -2.98 -33.38
C LEU A 161 5.09 -2.90 -32.57
N TRP A 162 6.00 -3.85 -32.77
CA TRP A 162 7.26 -3.97 -32.05
C TRP A 162 8.43 -3.90 -33.05
N LEU A 163 9.53 -3.26 -32.64
CA LEU A 163 10.77 -3.30 -33.44
C LEU A 163 11.26 -4.75 -33.50
N GLU A 164 11.47 -5.30 -34.70
CA GLU A 164 11.83 -6.71 -34.94
C GLU A 164 12.81 -7.26 -33.89
N PRO A 165 12.39 -8.21 -33.03
CA PRO A 165 13.25 -8.73 -31.99
C PRO A 165 14.44 -9.46 -32.60
N SER A 166 15.65 -9.24 -32.06
CA SER A 166 16.75 -10.16 -32.32
C SER A 166 16.38 -11.54 -31.76
N HIS A 167 16.74 -12.62 -32.46
CA HIS A 167 16.45 -14.00 -32.05
C HIS A 167 16.86 -14.34 -30.60
N THR A 168 17.79 -13.57 -30.01
CA THR A 168 18.29 -13.76 -28.65
C THR A 168 17.37 -13.22 -27.55
N ASN A 169 16.51 -12.23 -27.83
CA ASN A 169 15.79 -11.46 -26.79
C ASN A 169 14.27 -11.77 -26.73
N PHE A 170 13.78 -12.68 -27.58
CA PHE A 170 12.36 -12.93 -27.79
C PHE A 170 11.58 -13.29 -26.52
N HIS A 171 12.19 -14.07 -25.61
CA HIS A 171 11.56 -14.50 -24.36
C HIS A 171 11.69 -13.51 -23.20
N ILE A 172 12.64 -12.58 -23.29
CA ILE A 172 13.00 -11.65 -22.20
C ILE A 172 12.18 -10.36 -22.29
N LEU A 173 11.92 -9.90 -23.52
CA LEU A 173 11.12 -8.70 -23.76
C LEU A 173 9.72 -8.80 -23.11
N PRO A 174 8.94 -9.90 -23.26
CA PRO A 174 7.68 -10.07 -22.53
C PRO A 174 7.84 -10.09 -21.02
N GLY A 175 8.94 -10.65 -20.53
CA GLY A 175 9.29 -10.61 -19.11
C GLY A 175 9.43 -9.19 -18.58
N CYS A 176 10.15 -8.31 -19.27
CA CYS A 176 10.32 -6.91 -18.87
C CYS A 176 8.99 -6.14 -18.87
N VAL A 177 8.15 -6.36 -19.88
CA VAL A 177 6.83 -5.72 -19.99
C VAL A 177 5.95 -6.15 -18.82
N ALA A 178 5.79 -7.46 -18.63
CA ALA A 178 4.99 -8.02 -17.53
C ALA A 178 5.51 -7.58 -16.16
N TYR A 179 6.84 -7.52 -15.97
CA TYR A 179 7.45 -7.08 -14.72
C TYR A 179 7.14 -5.61 -14.43
N THR A 180 7.20 -4.75 -15.46
CA THR A 180 6.84 -3.33 -15.33
C THR A 180 5.40 -3.17 -14.84
N TYR A 181 4.47 -3.90 -15.45
CA TYR A 181 3.05 -3.85 -15.07
C TYR A 181 2.83 -4.42 -13.68
N LEU A 182 3.51 -5.51 -13.34
CA LEU A 182 3.46 -6.14 -12.01
C LEU A 182 3.93 -5.18 -10.92
N VAL A 183 5.09 -4.52 -11.09
CA VAL A 183 5.62 -3.56 -10.12
C VAL A 183 4.61 -2.43 -9.91
N ILE A 184 4.01 -1.89 -10.97
CA ILE A 184 3.01 -0.82 -10.87
C ILE A 184 1.77 -1.31 -10.11
N VAL A 185 1.19 -2.44 -10.50
CA VAL A 185 -0.03 -2.99 -9.86
C VAL A 185 0.19 -3.23 -8.37
N VAL A 186 1.28 -3.90 -8.02
CA VAL A 186 1.60 -4.25 -6.62
C VAL A 186 1.86 -2.99 -5.79
N ASN A 187 2.49 -1.97 -6.36
CA ASN A 187 2.68 -0.68 -5.70
C ASN A 187 1.35 0.05 -5.47
N LEU A 188 0.48 0.09 -6.47
CA LEU A 188 -0.81 0.76 -6.36
C LEU A 188 -1.75 0.06 -5.38
N ILE A 189 -1.72 -1.28 -5.30
CA ILE A 189 -2.42 -2.03 -4.25
C ILE A 189 -1.94 -1.63 -2.85
N SER A 190 -0.65 -1.37 -2.67
CA SER A 190 -0.15 -0.88 -1.38
C SER A 190 -0.78 0.47 -1.01
N GLY A 191 -0.93 1.38 -1.98
CA GLY A 191 -1.61 2.66 -1.79
C GLY A 191 -3.09 2.48 -1.46
N ARG A 192 -3.78 1.55 -2.12
CA ARG A 192 -5.19 1.22 -1.82
C ARG A 192 -5.38 0.69 -0.40
N LEU A 193 -4.45 -0.10 0.10
CA LEU A 193 -4.48 -0.66 1.46
C LEU A 193 -4.26 0.39 2.56
N CYS A 194 -3.65 1.53 2.23
CA CYS A 194 -3.38 2.60 3.18
C CYS A 194 -4.66 3.35 3.53
N ASP A 195 -4.88 3.58 4.83
CA ASP A 195 -6.01 4.39 5.29
C ASP A 195 -5.69 5.89 5.22
N SER A 196 -4.41 6.21 5.36
CA SER A 196 -3.89 7.56 5.28
C SER A 196 -2.84 7.64 4.18
N TRP A 197 -2.76 8.79 3.51
CA TRP A 197 -1.76 9.07 2.48
C TRP A 197 -0.74 10.10 2.97
N PRO A 198 0.16 9.74 3.91
CA PRO A 198 1.29 10.57 4.28
C PRO A 198 2.30 10.64 3.14
N PHE A 199 3.12 11.71 3.14
CA PHE A 199 4.20 11.92 2.18
C PHE A 199 5.09 10.67 1.97
N PHE A 200 5.43 9.96 3.04
CA PHE A 200 6.28 8.76 2.96
C PHE A 200 5.67 7.62 2.15
N ILE A 201 4.33 7.48 2.11
CA ILE A 201 3.66 6.48 1.28
C ILE A 201 3.79 6.84 -0.20
N HIS A 202 3.54 8.10 -0.56
CA HIS A 202 3.77 8.58 -1.92
C HIS A 202 5.22 8.39 -2.34
N PHE A 203 6.16 8.82 -1.51
CA PHE A 203 7.58 8.69 -1.78
C PHE A 203 7.97 7.23 -2.03
N SER A 204 7.49 6.30 -1.21
CA SER A 204 7.77 4.86 -1.38
C SER A 204 7.23 4.30 -2.71
N ILE A 205 5.98 4.59 -3.04
CA ILE A 205 5.33 4.09 -4.26
C ILE A 205 6.05 4.61 -5.50
N TRP A 206 6.27 5.92 -5.59
CA TRP A 206 6.87 6.53 -6.77
C TRP A 206 8.36 6.23 -6.91
N THR A 207 9.10 6.17 -5.81
CA THR A 207 10.53 5.80 -5.84
C THR A 207 10.72 4.36 -6.29
N SER A 208 9.82 3.46 -5.93
CA SER A 208 9.84 2.08 -6.43
C SER A 208 9.62 2.01 -7.95
N VAL A 209 8.58 2.69 -8.44
CA VAL A 209 8.26 2.71 -9.88
C VAL A 209 9.41 3.37 -10.67
N LEU A 210 9.90 4.52 -10.23
CA LEU A 210 11.05 5.20 -10.86
C LEU A 210 12.32 4.35 -10.77
N GLY A 211 12.56 3.70 -9.63
CA GLY A 211 13.69 2.81 -9.42
C GLY A 211 13.73 1.66 -10.41
N TRP A 212 12.56 1.11 -10.80
CA TRP A 212 12.47 0.12 -11.86
C TRP A 212 12.91 0.66 -13.23
N PHE A 213 12.48 1.86 -13.63
CA PHE A 213 12.92 2.47 -14.90
C PHE A 213 14.40 2.81 -14.91
N ILE A 214 14.93 3.32 -13.78
CA ILE A 214 16.37 3.59 -13.61
C ILE A 214 17.15 2.29 -13.73
N TYR A 215 16.71 1.22 -13.07
CA TYR A 215 17.32 -0.10 -13.20
C TYR A 215 17.28 -0.60 -14.65
N LEU A 216 16.14 -0.53 -15.33
CA LEU A 216 16.00 -1.01 -16.70
C LEU A 216 16.92 -0.26 -17.68
N THR A 217 17.02 1.07 -17.53
CA THR A 217 17.92 1.91 -18.34
C THR A 217 19.39 1.63 -18.01
N GLY A 218 19.74 1.64 -16.72
CA GLY A 218 21.11 1.43 -16.26
C GLY A 218 21.63 0.03 -16.58
N TYR A 219 20.82 -1.01 -16.35
CA TYR A 219 21.18 -2.40 -16.60
C TYR A 219 21.37 -2.65 -18.11
N SER A 220 20.48 -2.12 -18.96
CA SER A 220 20.61 -2.25 -20.42
C SER A 220 21.86 -1.55 -20.96
N TYR A 221 22.22 -0.38 -20.43
CA TYR A 221 23.44 0.35 -20.81
C TYR A 221 24.73 -0.31 -20.28
N LEU A 222 24.72 -0.79 -19.04
CA LEU A 222 25.85 -1.49 -18.44
C LEU A 222 26.17 -2.80 -19.17
N GLU A 223 25.16 -3.56 -19.59
CA GLU A 223 25.38 -4.77 -20.39
C GLU A 223 25.98 -4.44 -21.77
N HIS A 224 25.61 -3.31 -22.38
CA HIS A 224 26.20 -2.85 -23.64
C HIS A 224 27.71 -2.59 -23.51
N ILE A 225 28.18 -2.08 -22.36
CA ILE A 225 29.59 -1.78 -22.10
C ILE A 225 30.38 -3.03 -21.68
N ILE A 226 29.81 -3.83 -20.78
CA ILE A 226 30.55 -4.86 -20.04
C ILE A 226 30.45 -6.24 -20.72
N GLY A 227 29.45 -6.48 -21.58
CA GLY A 227 29.33 -7.69 -22.40
C GLY A 227 29.15 -9.01 -21.62
N ILE A 228 28.91 -8.96 -20.30
CA ILE A 228 28.84 -10.13 -19.41
C ILE A 228 27.58 -10.98 -19.65
N SER A 229 26.54 -10.42 -20.26
CA SER A 229 25.28 -11.12 -20.54
C SER A 229 24.60 -10.46 -21.75
N MET A 230 24.32 -11.24 -22.80
CA MET A 230 23.71 -10.76 -24.06
C MET A 230 22.17 -10.66 -23.97
N LYS A 231 21.60 -10.71 -22.77
CA LYS A 231 20.17 -10.98 -22.54
C LYS A 231 19.31 -9.73 -22.38
N MET A 232 19.84 -8.62 -21.85
CA MET A 232 19.13 -7.34 -21.69
C MET A 232 19.67 -6.22 -22.58
N THR A 233 20.58 -6.54 -23.51
CA THR A 233 21.15 -5.57 -24.44
C THR A 233 20.05 -4.99 -25.36
N ASP A 234 20.01 -3.66 -25.45
CA ASP A 234 19.06 -2.86 -26.25
C ASP A 234 17.55 -3.02 -25.93
N ILE A 235 17.20 -3.71 -24.84
CA ILE A 235 15.80 -3.89 -24.44
C ILE A 235 15.14 -2.56 -24.06
N CYS A 236 15.88 -1.66 -23.40
CA CYS A 236 15.37 -0.36 -22.98
C CYS A 236 14.93 0.50 -24.18
N TRP A 237 15.78 0.59 -25.20
CA TRP A 237 15.48 1.31 -26.44
C TRP A 237 14.22 0.75 -27.13
N ARG A 238 14.10 -0.58 -27.20
CA ARG A 238 12.95 -1.26 -27.82
C ARG A 238 11.64 -1.03 -27.07
N LEU A 239 11.68 -1.09 -25.73
CA LEU A 239 10.51 -0.85 -24.88
C LEU A 239 10.03 0.60 -24.93
N TYR A 240 10.95 1.56 -24.85
CA TYR A 240 10.56 2.97 -24.78
C TYR A 240 10.10 3.53 -26.12
N THR A 241 10.58 2.97 -27.22
CA THR A 241 10.12 3.35 -28.57
C THR A 241 8.75 2.75 -28.91
N SER A 242 8.36 1.63 -28.27
CA SER A 242 7.09 0.96 -28.60
C SER A 242 5.89 1.64 -27.92
N VAL A 243 4.95 2.11 -28.74
CA VAL A 243 3.67 2.69 -28.27
C VAL A 243 2.83 1.67 -27.46
N PRO A 244 2.75 0.37 -27.84
CA PRO A 244 1.98 -0.61 -27.07
C PRO A 244 2.45 -0.78 -25.63
N PHE A 245 3.75 -0.61 -25.35
CA PHE A 245 4.29 -0.68 -24.00
C PHE A 245 3.72 0.42 -23.09
N TRP A 246 3.71 1.67 -23.56
CA TRP A 246 3.18 2.79 -22.78
C TRP A 246 1.66 2.72 -22.64
N MET A 247 0.94 2.29 -23.68
CA MET A 247 -0.51 2.05 -23.58
C MET A 247 -0.83 0.93 -22.60
N GLY A 248 -0.11 -0.19 -22.66
CA GLY A 248 -0.25 -1.30 -21.73
C GLY A 248 0.08 -0.89 -20.29
N MET A 249 1.07 -0.01 -20.09
CA MET A 249 1.41 0.54 -18.78
C MET A 249 0.26 1.30 -18.11
N ALA A 250 -0.61 1.95 -18.89
CA ALA A 250 -1.80 2.60 -18.37
C ALA A 250 -2.98 1.62 -18.25
N LEU A 251 -3.23 0.80 -19.28
CA LEU A 251 -4.42 -0.04 -19.37
C LEU A 251 -4.34 -1.29 -18.49
N VAL A 252 -3.20 -1.97 -18.45
CA VAL A 252 -3.07 -3.24 -17.70
C VAL A 252 -3.25 -3.01 -16.20
N PRO A 253 -2.61 -2.02 -15.55
CA PRO A 253 -2.87 -1.75 -14.14
C PRO A 253 -4.31 -1.30 -13.88
N LEU A 254 -4.90 -0.49 -14.77
CA LEU A 254 -6.30 -0.07 -14.63
C LEU A 254 -7.24 -1.27 -14.61
N ILE A 255 -7.10 -2.17 -15.59
CA ILE A 255 -7.94 -3.36 -15.71
C ILE A 255 -7.70 -4.33 -14.55
N ALA A 256 -6.45 -4.57 -14.16
CA ALA A 256 -6.11 -5.50 -13.07
C ALA A 256 -6.59 -5.01 -11.69
N LEU A 257 -6.57 -3.70 -11.44
CA LEU A 257 -6.98 -3.12 -10.16
C LEU A 257 -8.50 -2.95 -10.04
N LEU A 258 -9.22 -2.85 -11.15
CA LEU A 258 -10.66 -2.54 -11.17
C LEU A 258 -11.50 -3.52 -10.34
N PRO A 259 -11.35 -4.86 -10.43
CA PRO A 259 -12.15 -5.80 -9.63
C PRO A 259 -11.98 -5.60 -8.12
N ASP A 260 -10.74 -5.43 -7.65
CA ASP A 260 -10.45 -5.21 -6.22
C ASP A 260 -10.96 -3.84 -5.75
N PHE A 261 -10.86 -2.81 -6.60
CA PHE A 261 -11.39 -1.48 -6.30
C PHE A 261 -12.92 -1.48 -6.17
N VAL A 262 -13.63 -2.15 -7.09
CA VAL A 262 -15.08 -2.30 -7.04
C VAL A 262 -15.50 -3.11 -5.80
N ALA A 263 -14.85 -4.23 -5.53
CA ALA A 263 -15.13 -5.05 -4.35
C ALA A 263 -14.93 -4.27 -3.04
N HIS A 264 -13.89 -3.45 -2.97
CA HIS A 264 -13.63 -2.58 -1.82
C HIS A 264 -14.72 -1.51 -1.64
N ILE A 265 -15.11 -0.82 -2.71
CA ILE A 265 -16.18 0.21 -2.64
C ILE A 265 -17.50 -0.41 -2.21
N LEU A 266 -17.88 -1.56 -2.78
CA LEU A 266 -19.11 -2.26 -2.42
C LEU A 266 -19.10 -2.67 -0.95
N ASN A 267 -17.98 -3.22 -0.46
CA ASN A 267 -17.86 -3.58 0.95
C ASN A 267 -17.94 -2.38 1.89
N HIS A 268 -17.26 -1.26 1.58
CA HIS A 268 -17.33 -0.07 2.44
C HIS A 268 -18.70 0.61 2.40
N THR A 269 -19.40 0.57 1.26
CA THR A 269 -20.72 1.20 1.12
C THR A 269 -21.81 0.37 1.80
N MET A 270 -21.79 -0.95 1.60
CA MET A 270 -22.82 -1.85 2.13
C MET A 270 -22.55 -2.28 3.58
N PHE A 271 -21.28 -2.42 3.96
CA PHE A 271 -20.85 -2.95 5.26
C PHE A 271 -19.89 -1.99 5.97
N CYS A 272 -20.41 -0.82 6.35
CA CYS A 272 -19.66 0.20 7.11
C CYS A 272 -19.28 -0.28 8.52
N ASN A 273 -17.98 -0.38 8.80
CA ASN A 273 -17.48 -0.74 10.13
C ASN A 273 -17.56 0.44 11.12
N VAL A 274 -17.45 0.15 12.41
CA VAL A 274 -17.41 1.18 13.47
C VAL A 274 -16.24 2.17 13.26
N LEU A 275 -15.08 1.66 12.83
CA LEU A 275 -13.91 2.48 12.52
C LEU A 275 -14.19 3.42 11.33
N ASP A 276 -14.86 2.93 10.29
CA ASP A 276 -15.21 3.70 9.10
C ASP A 276 -16.19 4.83 9.44
N LYS A 277 -17.20 4.54 10.28
CA LYS A 277 -18.14 5.57 10.77
C LYS A 277 -17.41 6.69 11.50
N VAL A 278 -16.45 6.35 12.36
CA VAL A 278 -15.65 7.34 13.09
C VAL A 278 -14.76 8.15 12.13
N ARG A 279 -14.17 7.53 11.10
CA ARG A 279 -13.45 8.28 10.05
C ARG A 279 -14.33 9.27 9.33
N LEU A 280 -15.55 8.88 8.96
CA LEU A 280 -16.48 9.78 8.28
C LEU A 280 -16.79 11.02 9.13
N THR A 281 -16.92 10.87 10.45
CA THR A 281 -17.05 12.03 11.35
C THR A 281 -15.80 12.93 11.35
N GLU A 282 -14.61 12.35 11.17
CA GLU A 282 -13.37 13.11 11.06
C GLU A 282 -13.34 13.93 9.77
N VAL A 283 -13.67 13.29 8.63
CA VAL A 283 -13.72 13.94 7.32
C VAL A 283 -14.77 15.06 7.30
N GLY A 284 -15.96 14.82 7.88
CA GLY A 284 -16.99 15.85 8.02
C GLY A 284 -16.52 17.07 8.81
N LYS A 285 -15.81 16.85 9.93
CA LYS A 285 -15.20 17.93 10.72
C LYS A 285 -14.11 18.68 9.93
N GLN A 286 -13.29 17.96 9.16
CA GLN A 286 -12.25 18.57 8.31
C GLN A 286 -12.86 19.38 7.15
N GLN A 287 -13.93 18.91 6.52
CA GLN A 287 -14.63 19.65 5.46
C GLN A 287 -15.30 20.92 5.98
N VAL A 288 -15.91 20.86 7.17
CA VAL A 288 -16.46 22.06 7.83
C VAL A 288 -15.34 23.04 8.21
N ALA A 289 -14.20 22.55 8.71
CA ALA A 289 -13.05 23.39 9.01
C ALA A 289 -12.44 24.02 7.75
N GLY A 290 -12.35 23.29 6.64
CA GLY A 290 -11.91 23.77 5.34
C GLY A 290 -12.85 24.84 4.77
N ARG A 291 -14.18 24.65 4.88
CA ARG A 291 -15.16 25.68 4.52
C ARG A 291 -15.07 26.90 5.44
N LYS A 292 -14.84 26.74 6.74
CA LYS A 292 -14.61 27.86 7.66
C LYS A 292 -13.33 28.62 7.34
N PHE A 293 -12.26 27.92 6.97
CA PHE A 293 -11.02 28.54 6.52
C PHE A 293 -11.21 29.29 5.20
N LEU A 294 -11.86 28.68 4.21
CA LEU A 294 -12.19 29.33 2.95
C LEU A 294 -13.12 30.54 3.16
N ASN A 295 -14.12 30.44 4.03
CA ASN A 295 -14.99 31.56 4.39
C ASN A 295 -14.22 32.65 5.14
N SER A 296 -13.28 32.30 6.03
CA SER A 296 -12.42 33.27 6.71
C SER A 296 -11.41 33.91 5.77
N LEU A 297 -10.88 33.17 4.80
CA LEU A 297 -9.98 33.68 3.78
C LEU A 297 -10.73 34.58 2.80
N TYR A 298 -11.94 34.19 2.40
CA TYR A 298 -12.87 35.02 1.62
C TYR A 298 -13.21 36.31 2.38
N PHE A 299 -13.55 36.23 3.67
CA PHE A 299 -13.78 37.42 4.50
C PHE A 299 -12.51 38.29 4.64
N PHE A 300 -11.34 37.68 4.77
CA PHE A 300 -10.07 38.42 4.87
C PHE A 300 -9.69 39.11 3.55
N VAL A 301 -9.97 38.47 2.41
CA VAL A 301 -9.70 38.99 1.05
C VAL A 301 -10.74 40.03 0.63
N VAL A 302 -12.01 39.84 0.97
CA VAL A 302 -13.11 40.73 0.55
C VAL A 302 -13.28 41.93 1.48
N TYR A 303 -13.05 41.77 2.79
CA TYR A 303 -13.26 42.84 3.78
C TYR A 303 -11.99 43.42 4.38
N GLY A 304 -10.81 43.08 3.84
CA GLY A 304 -9.55 43.78 4.08
C GLY A 304 -9.27 44.06 5.55
N GLY A 305 -8.94 43.03 6.33
CA GLY A 305 -8.14 43.10 7.57
C GLY A 305 -8.56 43.98 8.75
N GLU A 306 -9.51 44.91 8.65
CA GLU A 306 -9.63 46.03 9.60
C GLU A 306 -10.82 46.00 10.56
N ARG A 307 -11.59 44.92 10.65
CA ARG A 307 -12.56 44.76 11.76
C ARG A 307 -12.47 43.40 12.43
N LYS A 308 -11.57 43.29 13.42
CA LYS A 308 -11.77 42.36 14.54
C LYS A 308 -12.95 42.87 15.37
N LEU A 309 -14.15 42.36 15.12
CA LEU A 309 -15.30 42.58 16.00
C LEU A 309 -16.10 41.27 16.19
N LYS A 310 -15.99 40.78 17.43
CA LYS A 310 -16.97 40.01 18.21
C LYS A 310 -17.96 39.14 17.42
N LEU A 311 -17.64 37.85 17.32
CA LEU A 311 -18.66 36.79 17.31
C LEU A 311 -18.32 35.80 18.43
N HIS A 312 -18.53 36.27 19.66
CA HIS A 312 -18.97 35.40 20.75
C HIS A 312 -20.48 35.31 20.60
N GLU A 313 -20.96 34.20 20.05
CA GLU A 313 -22.29 33.69 20.38
C GLU A 313 -22.14 32.18 20.45
N SER A 314 -22.25 31.68 21.68
CA SER A 314 -22.35 30.27 22.01
C SER A 314 -23.51 29.68 21.24
N LEU A 315 -23.25 28.62 20.47
CA LEU A 315 -24.30 27.72 20.03
C LEU A 315 -24.91 27.08 21.28
N ASP A 316 -26.05 27.61 21.70
CA ASP A 316 -26.87 27.05 22.76
C ASP A 316 -27.30 25.62 22.40
N VAL A 317 -27.11 24.73 23.36
CA VAL A 317 -27.30 23.28 23.28
C VAL A 317 -28.79 22.86 23.36
N ASN A 318 -29.74 23.79 23.25
CA ASN A 318 -31.16 23.53 23.56
C ASN A 318 -32.13 23.51 22.37
N THR A 319 -31.70 23.18 21.15
CA THR A 319 -32.64 23.02 20.01
C THR A 319 -32.61 21.63 19.40
N ILE A 320 -32.60 20.60 20.24
CA ILE A 320 -33.18 19.27 19.92
C ILE A 320 -33.80 18.75 21.22
N MET A 321 -35.03 19.17 21.47
CA MET A 321 -36.01 18.44 22.28
C MET A 321 -37.12 17.98 21.32
#